data_AF-A0A812JD75-F1
#
_entry.id   AF-A0A812JD75-F1
#
_cell.length_a   1.000
_cell.length_b   1.000
_cell.length_c   1.000
_cell.angle_alpha   90.00
_cell.angle_beta   90.00
_cell.angle_gamma   90.00
#
_symmetry.space_group_name_H-M   'P 1'
#
loop_
_entity.id
_entity.type
_entity.pdbx_description
1 polymer ?
#
loop_
_entity_poly.entity_id
_entity_poly.type
_entity_poly.pdbx_seq_one_letter_code
_entity_poly.pdbx_strand_id
1 'polypeptide(L)'
;MKLRPEEIFFSHDSISCRFSCGRFIEDTYQQLRDGDIHVSIIPRMTVCEVDGEWFAFNGNRRLWVFKKLALEGILQEVQVYVTDRSIPRRRFTTDTEGRRIEVRHRSDLDFPPPGPRICARFQNEATQQSFMDSATAGAISSVALSYEGSGYFLCKTGGGWKYRGMSTEVGTAVSEKKDSTAPTCVALGDDDRFFVKLDDGSMTWKACQAFSKAVKKASKERLTVEAVAFAPHGGWWMRTSDGASQWDDLPETLQERLQEEDGSAMYVSVSKAGDAWFVEFPGYRTWQGVDDSCTKAIDEHGRRISRIVFGDCDFGGCDDIVLEFY
;
A
#
# COMPACT_ATOMS: atom_id res chain seq x y z
N MET A 1 32.86 8.60 -21.95
CA MET A 1 33.92 7.85 -21.23
C MET A 1 33.26 6.69 -20.48
N LYS A 2 33.98 5.60 -20.22
CA LYS A 2 33.54 4.54 -19.30
C LYS A 2 34.40 4.58 -18.06
N LEU A 3 33.78 4.45 -16.89
CA LEU A 3 34.43 4.44 -15.59
C LEU A 3 33.82 3.33 -14.73
N ARG A 4 34.59 2.78 -13.80
CA ARG A 4 34.02 1.90 -12.78
C ARG A 4 33.27 2.75 -11.75
N PRO A 5 32.08 2.33 -11.27
CA PRO A 5 31.36 3.09 -10.24
C PRO A 5 32.21 3.39 -8.99
N GLU A 6 33.15 2.51 -8.65
CA GLU A 6 34.08 2.65 -7.53
C GLU A 6 35.06 3.82 -7.69
N GLU A 7 35.46 4.15 -8.91
CA GLU A 7 36.42 5.21 -9.25
C GLU A 7 35.80 6.62 -9.21
N ILE A 8 34.47 6.69 -9.06
CA ILE A 8 33.73 7.95 -9.03
C ILE A 8 33.32 8.26 -7.60
N PHE A 9 33.65 9.44 -7.11
CA PHE A 9 33.34 9.95 -5.78
C PHE A 9 32.05 10.77 -5.78
N PHE A 10 31.35 10.77 -4.65
CA PHE A 10 30.21 11.63 -4.43
C PHE A 10 30.66 13.07 -4.21
N SER A 11 29.97 14.03 -4.82
CA SER A 11 30.20 15.45 -4.51
C SER A 11 29.40 15.95 -3.30
N HIS A 12 28.47 15.15 -2.79
CA HIS A 12 27.57 15.50 -1.70
C HIS A 12 27.70 14.47 -0.57
N ASP A 13 27.65 14.88 0.70
CA ASP A 13 27.56 13.97 1.85
C ASP A 13 26.21 13.32 2.03
N SER A 14 25.16 13.93 1.47
CA SER A 14 23.83 13.36 1.55
C SER A 14 23.06 13.47 0.25
N ILE A 15 22.26 12.44 -0.03
CA ILE A 15 21.31 12.39 -1.13
C ILE A 15 19.89 12.19 -0.61
N SER A 16 18.91 12.56 -1.42
CA SER A 16 17.53 12.14 -1.18
C SER A 16 17.38 10.67 -1.55
N CYS A 17 16.53 9.94 -0.82
CA CYS A 17 16.08 8.58 -1.15
C CYS A 17 15.27 8.51 -2.47
N ARG A 18 14.93 9.64 -3.11
CA ARG A 18 14.17 9.71 -4.36
C ARG A 18 14.92 10.43 -5.47
N PHE A 19 14.68 10.06 -6.73
CA PHE A 19 15.05 10.83 -7.92
C PHE A 19 14.19 12.09 -8.08
N SER A 20 14.59 13.00 -8.98
CA SER A 20 13.79 14.20 -9.29
C SER A 20 12.43 13.88 -9.91
N CYS A 21 12.26 12.68 -10.48
CA CYS A 21 10.97 12.19 -10.96
C CYS A 21 10.13 11.47 -9.89
N GLY A 22 10.55 11.49 -8.62
CA GLY A 22 9.79 10.92 -7.48
C GLY A 22 10.06 9.44 -7.18
N ARG A 23 10.58 8.66 -8.14
CA ARG A 23 10.97 7.25 -7.94
C ARG A 23 12.02 7.10 -6.83
N PHE A 24 11.94 6.05 -6.02
CA PHE A 24 12.98 5.76 -5.03
C PHE A 24 14.26 5.24 -5.69
N ILE A 25 15.39 5.57 -5.09
CA ILE A 25 16.69 5.07 -5.53
C ILE A 25 16.82 3.57 -5.26
N GLU A 26 16.25 3.08 -4.15
CA GLU A 26 16.23 1.67 -3.77
C GLU A 26 15.43 0.83 -4.78
N ASP A 27 14.22 1.28 -5.15
CA ASP A 27 13.41 0.60 -6.16
C ASP A 27 14.15 0.45 -7.48
N THR A 28 14.86 1.49 -7.90
CA THR A 28 15.63 1.46 -9.15
C THR A 28 16.83 0.52 -9.04
N TYR A 29 17.47 0.45 -7.87
CA TYR A 29 18.51 -0.53 -7.60
C TYR A 29 17.96 -1.95 -7.69
N GLN A 30 16.83 -2.24 -7.04
CA GLN A 30 16.20 -3.56 -7.05
C GLN A 30 15.76 -3.97 -8.47
N GLN A 31 15.11 -3.08 -9.22
CA GLN A 31 14.71 -3.35 -10.62
C GLN A 31 15.90 -3.65 -11.53
N LEU A 32 17.05 -3.00 -11.32
CA LEU A 32 18.27 -3.29 -12.07
C LEU A 32 18.91 -4.62 -11.63
N ARG A 33 18.85 -4.92 -10.34
CA ARG A 33 19.35 -6.18 -9.75
C ARG A 33 18.55 -7.39 -10.24
N ASP A 34 17.24 -7.27 -10.30
CA ASP A 34 16.32 -8.34 -10.71
C ASP A 34 16.22 -8.47 -12.24
N GLY A 35 16.73 -7.49 -12.99
CA GLY A 35 16.70 -7.48 -14.44
C GLY A 35 15.39 -6.93 -15.05
N ASP A 36 14.47 -6.41 -14.22
CA ASP A 36 13.23 -5.74 -14.64
C ASP A 36 13.50 -4.57 -15.61
N ILE A 37 14.61 -3.86 -15.39
CA ILE A 37 15.06 -2.77 -16.26
C ILE A 37 16.54 -2.91 -16.56
N HIS A 38 16.97 -2.42 -17.73
CA HIS A 38 18.37 -2.45 -18.14
C HIS A 38 19.10 -1.14 -17.82
N VAL A 39 20.38 -1.20 -17.44
CA VAL A 39 21.17 -0.01 -17.04
C VAL A 39 21.18 1.11 -18.10
N SER A 40 21.02 0.75 -19.39
CA SER A 40 21.00 1.72 -20.50
C SER A 40 19.80 2.68 -20.46
N ILE A 41 18.72 2.34 -19.75
CA ILE A 41 17.56 3.24 -19.61
C ILE A 41 17.78 4.31 -18.53
N ILE A 42 18.81 4.15 -17.69
CA ILE A 42 19.15 5.13 -16.67
C ILE A 42 19.91 6.28 -17.33
N PRO A 43 19.46 7.55 -17.15
CA PRO A 43 20.15 8.69 -17.75
C PRO A 43 21.62 8.73 -17.34
N ARG A 44 22.51 8.96 -18.32
CA ARG A 44 23.95 9.10 -18.08
C ARG A 44 24.25 10.23 -17.11
N MET A 45 25.20 10.00 -16.20
CA MET A 45 25.68 11.02 -15.27
C MET A 45 26.85 11.79 -15.85
N THR A 46 27.05 13.00 -15.33
CA THR A 46 28.19 13.85 -15.65
C THR A 46 29.17 13.82 -14.49
N VAL A 47 30.44 13.60 -14.80
CA VAL A 47 31.57 13.63 -13.85
C VAL A 47 32.52 14.77 -14.20
N CYS A 48 33.25 15.25 -13.20
CA CYS A 48 34.29 16.26 -13.30
C CYS A 48 35.54 15.75 -12.58
N GLU A 49 36.72 16.01 -13.14
CA GLU A 49 38.00 15.69 -12.52
C GLU A 49 38.39 16.81 -11.55
N VAL A 50 38.70 16.45 -10.31
CA VAL A 50 39.18 17.36 -9.26
C VAL A 50 40.41 16.72 -8.63
N ASP A 51 41.57 17.37 -8.75
CA ASP A 51 42.84 16.92 -8.19
C ASP A 51 43.22 15.46 -8.56
N GLY A 52 42.88 15.04 -9.78
CA GLY A 52 43.16 13.69 -10.31
C GLY A 52 42.13 12.61 -9.95
N GLU A 53 41.06 12.98 -9.22
CA GLU A 53 39.96 12.09 -8.88
C GLU A 53 38.65 12.50 -9.58
N TRP A 54 37.79 11.51 -9.88
CA TRP A 54 36.53 11.75 -10.58
C TRP A 54 35.38 11.97 -9.60
N PHE A 55 34.78 13.15 -9.59
CA PHE A 55 33.59 13.43 -8.78
C PHE A 55 32.32 13.53 -9.63
N ALA A 56 31.20 13.07 -9.08
CA ALA A 56 29.90 13.24 -9.73
C ALA A 56 29.50 14.72 -9.77
N PHE A 57 29.50 15.33 -10.95
CA PHE A 57 29.03 16.71 -11.17
C PHE A 57 27.50 16.79 -11.12
N ASN A 58 26.84 15.77 -11.68
CA ASN A 58 25.42 15.51 -11.46
C ASN A 58 25.21 14.00 -11.26
N GLY A 59 24.05 13.63 -10.72
CA GLY A 59 23.68 12.22 -10.66
C GLY A 59 24.22 11.44 -9.45
N ASN A 60 24.58 12.09 -8.33
CA ASN A 60 24.95 11.40 -7.07
C ASN A 60 23.98 10.25 -6.69
N ARG A 61 22.67 10.44 -6.87
CA ARG A 61 21.65 9.39 -6.66
C ARG A 61 21.81 8.18 -7.60
N ARG A 62 22.20 8.39 -8.85
CA ARG A 62 22.45 7.32 -9.82
C ARG A 62 23.77 6.61 -9.51
N LEU A 63 24.80 7.38 -9.13
CA LEU A 63 26.08 6.83 -8.68
C LEU A 63 25.89 5.89 -7.48
N TRP A 64 25.01 6.24 -6.53
CA TRP A 64 24.68 5.38 -5.40
C TRP A 64 24.16 4.02 -5.84
N VAL A 65 23.19 4.00 -6.76
CA VAL A 65 22.63 2.78 -7.34
C VAL A 65 23.71 1.96 -8.05
N PHE A 66 24.54 2.62 -8.87
CA PHE A 66 25.60 1.93 -9.61
C PHE A 66 26.69 1.35 -8.71
N LYS A 67 27.08 2.04 -7.63
CA LYS A 67 28.03 1.50 -6.65
C LYS A 67 27.45 0.28 -5.93
N LYS A 68 26.16 0.27 -5.59
CA LYS A 68 25.49 -0.90 -5.00
C LYS A 68 25.50 -2.11 -5.93
N LEU A 69 25.16 -1.92 -7.21
CA LEU A 69 25.22 -3.00 -8.21
C LEU A 69 26.66 -3.49 -8.46
N ALA A 70 27.65 -2.60 -8.40
CA ALA A 70 29.06 -2.96 -8.52
C ALA A 70 29.55 -3.82 -7.34
N LEU A 71 29.16 -3.48 -6.11
CA LEU A 71 29.47 -4.27 -4.92
C LEU A 71 28.92 -5.70 -5.00
N GLU A 72 27.82 -5.91 -5.72
CA GLU A 72 27.23 -7.23 -5.95
C GLU A 72 27.78 -7.93 -7.21
N GLY A 73 28.75 -7.32 -7.90
CA GLY A 73 29.35 -7.86 -9.13
C GLY A 73 28.43 -7.79 -10.36
N ILE A 74 27.27 -7.14 -10.25
CA ILE A 74 26.27 -7.05 -11.33
C ILE A 74 26.69 -6.00 -12.37
N LEU A 75 27.34 -4.91 -11.94
CA LEU A 75 27.71 -3.79 -12.81
C LEU A 75 29.19 -3.43 -12.67
N GLN A 76 29.98 -3.60 -13.73
CA GLN A 76 31.42 -3.30 -13.71
C GLN A 76 31.75 -1.88 -14.18
N GLU A 77 31.05 -1.38 -15.20
CA GLU A 77 31.35 -0.09 -15.83
C GLU A 77 30.08 0.71 -16.12
N VAL A 78 30.21 2.04 -16.08
CA VAL A 78 29.15 2.98 -16.43
C VAL A 78 29.60 3.96 -17.50
N GLN A 79 28.69 4.32 -18.41
CA GLN A 79 28.94 5.38 -19.38
C GLN A 79 28.65 6.75 -18.76
N VAL A 80 29.62 7.64 -18.80
CA VAL A 80 29.54 9.00 -18.23
C VAL A 80 29.90 10.07 -19.25
N TYR A 81 29.35 11.27 -19.02
CA TYR A 81 29.81 12.51 -19.64
C TYR A 81 30.90 13.15 -18.77
N VAL A 82 31.95 13.64 -19.39
CA VAL A 82 33.00 14.41 -18.70
C VAL A 82 32.74 15.89 -18.91
N THR A 83 32.91 16.70 -17.87
CA THR A 83 32.87 18.16 -17.96
C THR A 83 34.13 18.76 -17.33
N ASP A 84 34.61 19.82 -17.98
CA ASP A 84 35.66 20.74 -17.53
C ASP A 84 35.18 21.76 -16.48
N ARG A 85 33.85 21.83 -16.25
CA ARG A 85 33.26 22.75 -15.27
C ARG A 85 33.59 22.29 -13.86
N SER A 86 34.22 23.16 -13.08
CA SER A 86 34.43 22.92 -11.66
C SER A 86 33.11 22.79 -10.91
N ILE A 87 33.07 21.84 -9.96
CA ILE A 87 31.93 21.69 -9.07
C ILE A 87 31.89 22.94 -8.17
N PRO A 88 30.80 23.72 -8.15
CA PRO A 88 30.73 24.90 -7.29
C PRO A 88 30.89 24.49 -5.83
N ARG A 89 31.68 25.22 -5.02
CA ARG A 89 31.93 24.89 -3.59
C ARG A 89 30.65 24.56 -2.80
N ARG A 90 29.56 25.29 -3.06
CA ARG A 90 28.23 25.04 -2.45
C ARG A 90 27.58 23.69 -2.76
N ARG A 91 28.06 22.97 -3.78
CA ARG A 91 27.63 21.62 -4.19
C ARG A 91 28.68 20.56 -3.89
N PHE A 92 29.86 20.99 -3.45
CA PHE A 92 30.91 20.10 -2.99
C PHE A 92 30.82 20.06 -1.47
N THR A 93 29.82 19.35 -0.98
CA THR A 93 29.47 19.30 0.44
C THR A 93 29.86 17.95 0.99
N THR A 94 31.06 17.45 0.66
CA THR A 94 31.53 16.17 1.17
C THR A 94 32.63 16.28 2.21
N ASP A 95 32.36 15.77 3.41
CA ASP A 95 33.25 15.67 4.55
C ASP A 95 33.95 14.29 4.62
N THR A 96 33.54 13.35 3.75
CA THR A 96 34.10 11.99 3.66
C THR A 96 34.93 11.74 2.41
N GLU A 97 35.47 12.81 1.80
CA GLU A 97 36.18 12.77 0.50
C GLU A 97 35.33 12.12 -0.62
N GLY A 98 34.00 12.16 -0.49
CA GLY A 98 33.07 11.56 -1.45
C GLY A 98 33.06 10.03 -1.47
N ARG A 99 33.64 9.36 -0.47
CA ARG A 99 33.69 7.89 -0.38
C ARG A 99 32.41 7.28 0.18
N ARG A 100 31.70 8.04 1.02
CA ARG A 100 30.44 7.63 1.64
C ARG A 100 29.38 8.68 1.39
N ILE A 101 28.13 8.26 1.48
CA ILE A 101 27.00 9.16 1.36
C ILE A 101 25.87 8.66 2.25
N GLU A 102 25.23 9.59 2.94
CA GLU A 102 24.03 9.33 3.71
C GLU A 102 22.80 9.44 2.80
N VAL A 103 22.00 8.38 2.74
CA VAL A 103 20.69 8.46 2.11
C VAL A 103 19.74 9.05 3.14
N ARG A 104 19.30 10.29 2.91
CA ARG A 104 18.33 10.94 3.79
C ARG A 104 16.99 10.26 3.63
N HIS A 105 16.59 9.54 4.66
CA HIS A 105 15.22 9.20 4.94
C HIS A 105 14.59 10.43 5.60
N ARG A 106 14.13 11.40 4.79
CA ARG A 106 13.21 12.40 5.34
C ARG A 106 11.97 11.62 5.79
N SER A 107 11.56 11.83 7.03
CA SER A 107 10.25 11.36 7.52
C SER A 107 9.19 11.74 6.48
N ASP A 108 8.23 10.85 6.27
CA ASP A 108 7.12 11.00 5.31
C ASP A 108 6.20 12.21 5.58
N LEU A 109 6.62 13.14 6.44
CA LEU A 109 5.93 14.34 6.89
C LEU A 109 6.33 15.62 6.13
N ASP A 110 7.52 15.67 5.50
CA ASP A 110 8.07 16.92 4.92
C ASP A 110 7.82 17.11 3.42
N PHE A 111 7.33 16.05 2.76
CA PHE A 111 6.64 16.17 1.48
C PHE A 111 5.25 15.63 1.75
N PRO A 112 4.15 16.36 1.47
CA PRO A 112 2.87 15.68 1.44
C PRO A 112 3.07 14.49 0.50
N PRO A 113 2.75 13.26 0.91
CA PRO A 113 2.70 12.17 -0.05
C PRO A 113 1.88 12.69 -1.24
N PRO A 114 2.17 12.32 -2.50
CA PRO A 114 1.07 12.34 -3.46
C PRO A 114 -0.04 11.60 -2.74
N GLY A 115 -1.11 12.29 -2.33
CA GLY A 115 -2.05 11.79 -1.32
C GLY A 115 -2.49 10.37 -1.67
N PRO A 116 -2.97 9.56 -0.71
CA PRO A 116 -3.37 8.17 -0.99
C PRO A 116 -4.11 8.15 -2.32
N ARG A 117 -3.50 7.52 -3.33
CA ARG A 117 -3.95 7.65 -4.73
C ARG A 117 -5.14 6.75 -4.93
N ILE A 118 -6.22 6.98 -4.21
CA ILE A 118 -7.32 6.05 -4.21
C ILE A 118 -7.91 6.01 -5.61
N CYS A 119 -7.87 4.84 -6.21
CA CYS A 119 -8.61 4.57 -7.43
C CYS A 119 -9.86 3.83 -6.99
N ALA A 120 -11.02 4.43 -7.27
CA ALA A 120 -12.28 3.80 -7.00
C ALA A 120 -13.11 3.76 -8.27
N ARG A 121 -13.68 2.59 -8.55
CA ARG A 121 -14.72 2.40 -9.55
C ARG A 121 -15.98 2.01 -8.80
N PHE A 122 -17.08 2.68 -9.09
CA PHE A 122 -18.40 2.26 -8.64
C PHE A 122 -19.36 2.22 -9.84
N GLN A 123 -20.35 1.33 -9.81
CA GLN A 123 -21.46 1.31 -10.77
C GLN A 123 -22.23 2.64 -10.76
N ASN A 124 -22.42 3.22 -9.57
CA ASN A 124 -23.13 4.48 -9.41
C ASN A 124 -22.16 5.68 -9.39
N GLU A 125 -22.17 6.48 -10.46
CA GLU A 125 -21.31 7.67 -10.60
C GLU A 125 -21.48 8.68 -9.45
N ALA A 126 -22.70 8.86 -8.94
CA ALA A 126 -22.94 9.79 -7.84
C ALA A 126 -22.31 9.27 -6.53
N THR A 127 -22.35 7.96 -6.30
CA THR A 127 -21.67 7.31 -5.17
C THR A 127 -20.16 7.41 -5.32
N GLN A 128 -19.62 7.15 -6.51
CA GLN A 128 -18.19 7.32 -6.82
C GLN A 128 -17.73 8.75 -6.54
N GLN A 129 -18.42 9.76 -7.08
CA GLN A 129 -18.05 11.15 -6.87
C GLN A 129 -18.05 11.50 -5.38
N SER A 130 -19.09 11.09 -4.66
CA SER A 130 -19.19 11.32 -3.22
C SER A 130 -18.08 10.64 -2.42
N PHE A 131 -17.70 9.43 -2.81
CA PHE A 131 -16.57 8.72 -2.22
C PHE A 131 -15.27 9.49 -2.47
N MET A 132 -14.99 9.87 -3.72
CA MET A 132 -13.78 10.59 -4.11
C MET A 132 -13.65 11.95 -3.42
N ASP A 133 -14.73 12.71 -3.29
CA ASP A 133 -14.76 13.98 -2.54
C ASP A 133 -14.41 13.79 -1.05
N SER A 134 -14.72 12.61 -0.51
CA SER A 134 -14.51 12.28 0.91
C SER A 134 -13.11 11.72 1.16
N ALA A 135 -12.65 10.87 0.26
CA ALA A 135 -11.37 10.18 0.24
C ALA A 135 -10.18 11.13 0.05
N THR A 136 -10.35 12.22 -0.71
CA THR A 136 -9.29 13.21 -0.98
C THR A 136 -8.96 14.09 0.23
N ALA A 137 -9.77 14.08 1.28
CA ALA A 137 -9.65 14.97 2.45
C ALA A 137 -9.01 14.30 3.69
N GLY A 138 -7.96 13.49 3.51
CA GLY A 138 -7.18 12.87 4.59
C GLY A 138 -6.77 11.42 4.30
N ALA A 139 -5.84 10.87 5.09
CA ALA A 139 -5.46 9.47 4.98
C ALA A 139 -6.60 8.55 5.42
N ILE A 140 -6.84 7.47 4.70
CA ILE A 140 -7.88 6.48 4.99
C ILE A 140 -7.38 5.49 6.04
N SER A 141 -8.21 5.15 7.02
CA SER A 141 -7.91 4.09 8.00
C SER A 141 -8.70 2.81 7.75
N SER A 142 -9.92 2.91 7.24
CA SER A 142 -10.79 1.77 6.91
C SER A 142 -11.77 2.15 5.79
N VAL A 143 -12.02 1.23 4.87
CA VAL A 143 -13.07 1.36 3.84
C VAL A 143 -13.84 0.06 3.78
N ALA A 144 -15.16 0.17 3.65
CA ALA A 144 -16.04 -0.94 3.33
C ALA A 144 -17.02 -0.54 2.24
N LEU A 145 -17.32 -1.47 1.34
CA LEU A 145 -18.26 -1.27 0.25
C LEU A 145 -19.51 -2.11 0.52
N SER A 146 -20.69 -1.58 0.15
CA SER A 146 -21.93 -2.32 0.26
C SER A 146 -21.97 -3.45 -0.76
N TYR A 147 -22.47 -4.61 -0.34
CA TYR A 147 -22.72 -5.75 -1.22
C TYR A 147 -23.94 -5.53 -2.15
N GLU A 148 -24.75 -4.49 -1.92
CA GLU A 148 -25.90 -4.12 -2.75
C GLU A 148 -25.61 -2.96 -3.73
N GLY A 149 -24.33 -2.61 -3.92
CA GLY A 149 -23.88 -1.77 -5.05
C GLY A 149 -24.24 -0.29 -4.98
N SER A 150 -24.56 0.21 -3.79
CA SER A 150 -25.09 1.58 -3.63
C SER A 150 -24.45 2.41 -2.53
N GLY A 151 -23.46 1.87 -1.82
CA GLY A 151 -22.94 2.51 -0.63
C GLY A 151 -21.49 2.21 -0.29
N TYR A 152 -20.90 3.13 0.48
CA TYR A 152 -19.58 2.97 1.08
C TYR A 152 -19.59 3.45 2.52
N PHE A 153 -18.65 2.93 3.31
CA PHE A 153 -18.25 3.46 4.58
C PHE A 153 -16.77 3.78 4.54
N LEU A 154 -16.39 4.96 5.01
CA LEU A 154 -15.03 5.47 4.99
C LEU A 154 -14.66 6.00 6.38
N CYS A 155 -13.57 5.51 6.94
CA CYS A 155 -12.90 6.07 8.12
C CYS A 155 -11.59 6.76 7.71
N LYS A 156 -11.27 7.87 8.37
CA LYS A 156 -10.04 8.63 8.20
C LYS A 156 -9.13 8.48 9.41
N THR A 157 -7.84 8.56 9.13
CA THR A 157 -6.80 8.73 10.13
C THR A 157 -7.04 10.08 10.83
N GLY A 158 -7.25 10.05 12.15
CA GLY A 158 -7.55 11.25 12.95
C GLY A 158 -9.03 11.45 13.33
N GLY A 159 -9.91 10.47 13.08
CA GLY A 159 -11.23 10.42 13.72
C GLY A 159 -12.41 10.95 12.88
N GLY A 160 -12.21 11.28 11.61
CA GLY A 160 -13.30 11.60 10.68
C GLY A 160 -13.85 10.36 9.98
N TRP A 161 -15.14 10.33 9.69
CA TRP A 161 -15.76 9.25 8.92
C TRP A 161 -16.93 9.75 8.07
N LYS A 162 -17.27 8.99 7.03
CA LYS A 162 -18.39 9.30 6.12
C LYS A 162 -18.95 8.01 5.54
N TYR A 163 -20.25 7.98 5.36
CA TYR A 163 -20.92 6.88 4.67
C TYR A 163 -21.99 7.39 3.71
N ARG A 164 -22.37 6.55 2.77
CA ARG A 164 -23.50 6.74 1.87
C ARG A 164 -24.12 5.38 1.56
N GLY A 165 -25.44 5.32 1.38
CA GLY A 165 -26.12 4.09 0.92
C GLY A 165 -25.94 2.89 1.85
N MET A 166 -25.88 3.13 3.16
CA MET A 166 -25.78 2.08 4.19
C MET A 166 -27.16 1.72 4.73
N SER A 167 -27.31 0.47 5.20
CA SER A 167 -28.52 0.05 5.90
C SER A 167 -28.75 0.89 7.17
N THR A 168 -30.01 1.03 7.58
CA THR A 168 -30.38 1.83 8.76
C THR A 168 -29.69 1.31 10.02
N GLU A 169 -29.47 0.00 10.14
CA GLU A 169 -28.81 -0.61 11.30
C GLU A 169 -27.34 -0.16 11.45
N VAL A 170 -26.57 -0.15 10.35
CA VAL A 170 -25.20 0.38 10.35
C VAL A 170 -25.19 1.87 10.69
N GLY A 171 -26.15 2.63 10.11
CA GLY A 171 -26.33 4.04 10.43
C GLY A 171 -26.61 4.27 11.92
N THR A 172 -27.49 3.48 12.53
CA THR A 172 -27.81 3.53 13.96
C THR A 172 -26.59 3.19 14.80
N ALA A 173 -25.89 2.09 14.49
CA ALA A 173 -24.73 1.63 15.25
C ALA A 173 -23.61 2.69 15.34
N VAL A 174 -23.45 3.51 14.30
CA VAL A 174 -22.44 4.59 14.28
C VAL A 174 -23.01 5.93 14.79
N SER A 175 -24.28 6.23 14.53
CA SER A 175 -24.88 7.52 14.90
C SER A 175 -25.21 7.65 16.38
N GLU A 176 -25.54 6.56 17.07
CA GLU A 176 -25.79 6.57 18.52
C GLU A 176 -24.58 7.01 19.35
N LYS A 177 -23.37 6.97 18.76
CA LYS A 177 -22.10 7.30 19.42
C LYS A 177 -21.30 8.42 18.73
N LYS A 178 -21.95 9.15 17.81
CA LYS A 178 -21.35 10.16 16.92
C LYS A 178 -20.53 11.25 17.63
N ASP A 179 -20.83 11.52 18.89
CA ASP A 179 -20.23 12.63 19.65
C ASP A 179 -19.07 12.21 20.58
N SER A 180 -18.75 10.91 20.71
CA SER A 180 -17.73 10.45 21.68
C SER A 180 -16.67 9.50 21.14
N THR A 181 -16.96 8.71 20.10
CA THR A 181 -16.10 7.59 19.70
C THR A 181 -16.15 7.35 18.19
N ALA A 182 -14.99 7.37 17.54
CA ALA A 182 -14.89 7.20 16.09
C ALA A 182 -14.80 5.72 15.69
N PRO A 183 -15.45 5.29 14.60
CA PRO A 183 -15.26 3.95 14.04
C PRO A 183 -13.84 3.76 13.53
N THR A 184 -13.21 2.65 13.93
CA THR A 184 -11.83 2.28 13.58
C THR A 184 -11.75 1.09 12.63
N CYS A 185 -12.75 0.20 12.66
CA CYS A 185 -12.88 -0.91 11.71
C CYS A 185 -14.35 -1.08 11.34
N VAL A 186 -14.63 -1.14 10.03
CA VAL A 186 -15.97 -1.41 9.51
C VAL A 186 -15.84 -2.49 8.43
N ALA A 187 -16.69 -3.51 8.51
CA ALA A 187 -16.84 -4.53 7.49
C ALA A 187 -18.32 -4.70 7.15
N LEU A 188 -18.62 -4.88 5.87
CA LEU A 188 -19.96 -5.05 5.33
C LEU A 188 -20.00 -6.36 4.54
N GLY A 189 -21.09 -7.10 4.65
CA GLY A 189 -21.33 -8.35 3.93
C GLY A 189 -22.72 -8.37 3.29
N ASP A 190 -23.07 -9.50 2.69
CA ASP A 190 -24.45 -9.75 2.19
C ASP A 190 -25.47 -9.79 3.34
N ASP A 191 -26.76 -9.82 3.01
CA ASP A 191 -27.87 -10.05 3.95
C ASP A 191 -27.85 -9.12 5.18
N ASP A 192 -27.54 -7.83 4.96
CA ASP A 192 -27.38 -6.81 6.01
C ASP A 192 -26.31 -7.14 7.07
N ARG A 193 -25.34 -8.02 6.76
CA ARG A 193 -24.26 -8.35 7.69
C ARG A 193 -23.29 -7.19 7.82
N PHE A 194 -22.91 -6.90 9.05
CA PHE A 194 -21.94 -5.86 9.33
C PHE A 194 -21.16 -6.13 10.61
N PHE A 195 -20.00 -5.50 10.69
CA PHE A 195 -19.20 -5.38 11.89
C PHE A 195 -18.68 -3.95 12.00
N VAL A 196 -18.82 -3.34 13.17
CA VAL A 196 -18.28 -2.02 13.49
C VAL A 196 -17.53 -2.11 14.80
N LYS A 197 -16.28 -1.66 14.81
CA LYS A 197 -15.48 -1.40 16.01
C LYS A 197 -15.22 0.09 16.13
N LEU A 198 -15.36 0.61 17.35
CA LEU A 198 -15.07 1.99 17.70
C LEU A 198 -13.70 2.12 18.40
N ASP A 199 -13.20 3.34 18.51
CA ASP A 199 -11.92 3.68 19.15
C ASP A 199 -11.87 3.37 20.65
N ASP A 200 -13.02 3.40 21.35
CA ASP A 200 -13.17 2.93 22.74
C ASP A 200 -13.07 1.39 22.88
N GLY A 201 -12.93 0.67 21.76
CA GLY A 201 -12.87 -0.78 21.70
C GLY A 201 -14.24 -1.47 21.73
N SER A 202 -15.34 -0.72 21.80
CA SER A 202 -16.68 -1.29 21.68
C SER A 202 -16.94 -1.80 20.27
N MET A 203 -17.70 -2.90 20.19
CA MET A 203 -17.97 -3.62 18.94
C MET A 203 -19.47 -3.90 18.83
N THR A 204 -20.03 -3.63 17.65
CA THR A 204 -21.42 -3.93 17.29
C THR A 204 -21.44 -4.67 15.96
N TRP A 205 -22.21 -5.75 15.85
CA TRP A 205 -22.25 -6.56 14.64
C TRP A 205 -23.56 -7.30 14.45
N LYS A 206 -23.86 -7.61 13.18
CA LYS A 206 -24.90 -8.54 12.73
C LYS A 206 -24.25 -9.52 11.76
N ALA A 207 -24.20 -10.79 12.14
CA ALA A 207 -23.51 -11.83 11.37
C ALA A 207 -23.99 -13.23 11.79
N CYS A 208 -23.48 -14.27 11.13
CA CYS A 208 -23.82 -15.66 11.43
C CYS A 208 -23.43 -16.05 12.87
N GLN A 209 -24.00 -17.16 13.34
CA GLN A 209 -23.78 -17.62 14.72
C GLN A 209 -22.31 -18.03 14.96
N ALA A 210 -21.63 -18.57 13.95
CA ALA A 210 -20.23 -18.95 14.03
C ALA A 210 -19.34 -17.73 14.29
N PHE A 211 -19.46 -16.67 13.47
CA PHE A 211 -18.77 -15.40 13.69
C PHE A 211 -19.07 -14.81 15.07
N SER A 212 -20.35 -14.76 15.46
CA SER A 212 -20.76 -14.23 16.77
C SER A 212 -20.15 -15.01 17.95
N LYS A 213 -19.93 -16.33 17.81
CA LYS A 213 -19.22 -17.14 18.80
C LYS A 213 -17.73 -16.78 18.83
N ALA A 214 -17.10 -16.59 17.67
CA ALA A 214 -15.69 -16.22 17.56
C ALA A 214 -15.38 -14.85 18.21
N VAL A 215 -16.18 -13.82 17.91
CA VAL A 215 -16.02 -12.48 18.53
C VAL A 215 -16.19 -12.54 20.06
N LYS A 216 -17.18 -13.28 20.54
CA LYS A 216 -17.41 -13.48 21.98
C LYS A 216 -16.28 -14.26 22.65
N LYS A 217 -15.68 -15.24 21.97
CA LYS A 217 -14.52 -15.99 22.46
C LYS A 217 -13.30 -15.06 22.57
N ALA A 218 -12.98 -14.32 21.52
CA ALA A 218 -11.89 -13.33 21.54
C ALA A 218 -12.05 -12.33 22.70
N SER A 219 -13.27 -11.81 22.89
CA SER A 219 -13.58 -10.89 23.99
C SER A 219 -13.34 -11.51 25.38
N LYS A 220 -13.69 -12.80 25.57
CA LYS A 220 -13.42 -13.53 26.83
C LYS A 220 -11.92 -13.71 27.08
N GLU A 221 -11.16 -13.87 26.01
CA GLU A 221 -9.69 -13.99 26.01
C GLU A 221 -8.99 -12.62 26.10
N ARG A 222 -9.76 -11.53 26.24
CA ARG A 222 -9.28 -10.13 26.27
C ARG A 222 -8.53 -9.72 25.00
N LEU A 223 -8.84 -10.37 23.88
CA LEU A 223 -8.37 -10.01 22.56
C LEU A 223 -9.34 -9.02 21.93
N THR A 224 -8.80 -8.06 21.18
CA THR A 224 -9.63 -7.16 20.37
C THR A 224 -9.63 -7.61 18.92
N VAL A 225 -10.77 -7.48 18.25
CA VAL A 225 -10.85 -7.72 16.80
C VAL A 225 -10.20 -6.53 16.08
N GLU A 226 -9.28 -6.78 15.16
CA GLU A 226 -8.55 -5.74 14.44
C GLU A 226 -9.02 -5.58 13.00
N ALA A 227 -9.38 -6.68 12.36
CA ALA A 227 -9.87 -6.68 10.99
C ALA A 227 -10.91 -7.77 10.80
N VAL A 228 -11.89 -7.51 9.93
CA VAL A 228 -12.94 -8.45 9.55
C VAL A 228 -13.16 -8.34 8.05
N ALA A 229 -13.36 -9.48 7.40
CA ALA A 229 -13.87 -9.55 6.05
C ALA A 229 -15.08 -10.48 6.04
N PHE A 230 -16.16 -10.08 5.39
CA PHE A 230 -17.24 -11.00 5.07
C PHE A 230 -17.02 -11.56 3.67
N ALA A 231 -17.50 -12.80 3.49
CA ALA A 231 -17.54 -13.52 2.23
C ALA A 231 -18.97 -14.06 2.03
N PRO A 232 -19.32 -14.56 0.83
CA PRO A 232 -20.68 -15.02 0.54
C PRO A 232 -21.14 -16.16 1.44
N HIS A 233 -22.44 -16.44 1.44
CA HIS A 233 -23.03 -17.61 2.11
C HIS A 233 -22.84 -17.69 3.62
N GLY A 234 -22.51 -16.57 4.27
CA GLY A 234 -22.22 -16.56 5.70
C GLY A 234 -20.73 -16.63 6.03
N GLY A 235 -19.86 -16.72 5.02
CA GLY A 235 -18.41 -16.75 5.16
C GLY A 235 -17.83 -15.51 5.82
N TRP A 236 -16.73 -15.69 6.54
CA TRP A 236 -16.04 -14.62 7.25
C TRP A 236 -14.58 -14.95 7.54
N TRP A 237 -13.78 -13.90 7.66
CA TRP A 237 -12.43 -13.89 8.20
C TRP A 237 -12.35 -12.82 9.29
N MET A 238 -11.62 -13.11 10.36
CA MET A 238 -11.41 -12.22 11.50
C MET A 238 -9.97 -12.33 11.99
N ARG A 239 -9.35 -11.18 12.24
CA ARG A 239 -8.04 -11.07 12.88
C ARG A 239 -8.15 -10.45 14.27
N THR A 240 -7.41 -11.00 15.22
CA THR A 240 -7.32 -10.50 16.60
C THR A 240 -6.00 -9.81 16.88
N SER A 241 -5.94 -9.05 17.99
CA SER A 241 -4.78 -8.24 18.39
C SER A 241 -3.52 -9.00 18.80
N ASP A 242 -3.61 -10.33 18.95
CA ASP A 242 -2.46 -11.22 19.07
C ASP A 242 -1.87 -11.62 17.71
N GLY A 243 -2.47 -11.14 16.61
CA GLY A 243 -2.07 -11.43 15.24
C GLY A 243 -2.71 -12.69 14.66
N ALA A 244 -3.47 -13.47 15.44
CA ALA A 244 -4.11 -14.68 14.97
C ALA A 244 -5.30 -14.37 14.03
N SER A 245 -5.50 -15.24 13.03
CA SER A 245 -6.69 -15.24 12.18
C SER A 245 -7.60 -16.42 12.47
N GLN A 246 -8.90 -16.20 12.33
CA GLN A 246 -9.94 -17.22 12.32
C GLN A 246 -10.83 -16.98 11.11
N TRP A 247 -11.32 -18.04 10.49
CA TRP A 247 -12.23 -17.94 9.37
C TRP A 247 -13.18 -19.14 9.31
N ASP A 248 -14.25 -18.98 8.55
CA ASP A 248 -15.22 -20.03 8.25
C ASP A 248 -15.85 -19.73 6.88
N ASP A 249 -16.14 -20.79 6.12
CA ASP A 249 -16.87 -20.73 4.84
C ASP A 249 -16.35 -19.68 3.84
N LEU A 250 -15.02 -19.58 3.69
CA LEU A 250 -14.37 -18.75 2.66
C LEU A 250 -14.23 -19.50 1.32
N PRO A 251 -14.00 -18.81 0.19
CA PRO A 251 -13.64 -19.47 -1.07
C PRO A 251 -12.48 -20.46 -0.89
N GLU A 252 -12.58 -21.65 -1.50
CA GLU A 252 -11.64 -22.76 -1.30
C GLU A 252 -10.18 -22.35 -1.52
N THR A 253 -9.88 -21.66 -2.61
CA THR A 253 -8.51 -21.21 -2.91
C THR A 253 -7.98 -20.18 -1.93
N LEU A 254 -8.84 -19.36 -1.32
CA LEU A 254 -8.45 -18.45 -0.26
C LEU A 254 -8.17 -19.23 1.04
N GLN A 255 -8.96 -20.25 1.35
CA GLN A 255 -8.72 -21.10 2.53
C GLN A 255 -7.38 -21.82 2.43
N GLU A 256 -7.08 -22.44 1.28
CA GLU A 256 -5.79 -23.09 1.04
C GLU A 256 -4.64 -22.10 1.27
N ARG A 257 -4.75 -20.89 0.73
CA ARG A 257 -3.70 -19.88 0.88
C ARG A 257 -3.54 -19.39 2.32
N LEU A 258 -4.62 -19.26 3.08
CA LEU A 258 -4.56 -18.91 4.50
C LEU A 258 -3.95 -20.04 5.33
N GLN A 259 -4.19 -21.31 4.98
CA GLN A 259 -3.61 -22.46 5.66
C GLN A 259 -2.10 -22.60 5.42
N GLU A 260 -1.64 -22.34 4.20
CA GLU A 260 -0.20 -22.37 3.85
C GLU A 260 0.63 -21.40 4.69
N GLU A 261 0.03 -20.27 5.09
CA GLU A 261 0.69 -19.17 5.80
C GLU A 261 0.30 -19.12 7.29
N ASP A 262 -0.21 -20.24 7.83
CA ASP A 262 -0.62 -20.41 9.23
C ASP A 262 -1.59 -19.32 9.74
N GLY A 263 -2.45 -18.82 8.84
CA GLY A 263 -3.41 -17.75 9.16
C GLY A 263 -2.78 -16.39 9.47
N SER A 264 -1.52 -16.15 9.08
CA SER A 264 -0.81 -14.88 9.36
C SER A 264 -1.30 -13.66 8.57
N ALA A 265 -2.44 -13.77 7.88
CA ALA A 265 -3.01 -12.70 7.08
C ALA A 265 -3.19 -11.41 7.89
N MET A 266 -2.76 -10.30 7.31
CA MET A 266 -2.89 -8.96 7.86
C MET A 266 -4.21 -8.31 7.46
N TYR A 267 -4.69 -8.61 6.26
CA TYR A 267 -5.90 -8.07 5.66
C TYR A 267 -6.46 -9.04 4.63
N VAL A 268 -7.80 -9.15 4.57
CA VAL A 268 -8.53 -9.94 3.58
C VAL A 268 -9.67 -9.10 3.02
N SER A 269 -9.95 -9.25 1.73
CA SER A 269 -11.18 -8.79 1.10
C SER A 269 -11.66 -9.84 0.10
N VAL A 270 -12.97 -10.03 0.01
CA VAL A 270 -13.62 -11.04 -0.82
C VAL A 270 -14.77 -10.38 -1.58
N SER A 271 -14.93 -10.72 -2.86
CA SER A 271 -16.05 -10.25 -3.68
C SER A 271 -17.38 -10.86 -3.22
N LYS A 272 -18.48 -10.18 -3.56
CA LYS A 272 -19.85 -10.67 -3.33
C LYS A 272 -20.14 -12.05 -3.93
N ALA A 273 -19.51 -12.39 -5.05
CA ALA A 273 -19.66 -13.69 -5.68
C ALA A 273 -18.69 -14.75 -5.11
N GLY A 274 -17.66 -14.33 -4.36
CA GLY A 274 -16.64 -15.22 -3.80
C GLY A 274 -15.65 -15.76 -4.84
N ASP A 275 -15.75 -15.29 -6.07
CA ASP A 275 -14.87 -15.64 -7.19
C ASP A 275 -13.58 -14.83 -7.22
N ALA A 276 -13.56 -13.67 -6.55
CA ALA A 276 -12.40 -12.80 -6.43
C ALA A 276 -12.07 -12.51 -4.97
N TRP A 277 -10.78 -12.45 -4.67
CA TRP A 277 -10.29 -12.14 -3.33
C TRP A 277 -8.90 -11.53 -3.37
N PHE A 278 -8.56 -10.82 -2.30
CA PHE A 278 -7.25 -10.24 -2.04
C PHE A 278 -6.86 -10.53 -0.60
N VAL A 279 -5.60 -10.91 -0.39
CA VAL A 279 -5.03 -11.11 0.93
C VAL A 279 -3.64 -10.48 1.01
N GLU A 280 -3.39 -9.82 2.13
CA GLU A 280 -2.08 -9.29 2.51
C GLU A 280 -1.49 -10.16 3.62
N PHE A 281 -0.25 -10.58 3.44
CA PHE A 281 0.55 -11.29 4.43
C PHE A 281 1.75 -10.43 4.85
N PRO A 282 2.47 -10.81 5.93
CA PRO A 282 3.73 -10.18 6.27
C PRO A 282 4.74 -10.28 5.11
N GLY A 283 4.94 -9.17 4.40
CA GLY A 283 5.97 -9.03 3.37
C GLY A 283 5.51 -9.24 1.92
N TYR A 284 4.30 -9.74 1.68
CA TYR A 284 3.78 -9.89 0.31
C TYR A 284 2.24 -9.90 0.26
N ARG A 285 1.69 -9.82 -0.96
CA ARG A 285 0.26 -9.80 -1.25
C ARG A 285 -0.05 -10.79 -2.37
N THR A 286 -1.26 -11.32 -2.37
CA THR A 286 -1.75 -12.18 -3.45
C THR A 286 -3.25 -12.01 -3.62
N TRP A 287 -3.75 -12.30 -4.81
CA TRP A 287 -5.15 -12.13 -5.18
C TRP A 287 -5.54 -13.17 -6.24
N GLN A 288 -6.84 -13.37 -6.41
CA GLN A 288 -7.41 -14.20 -7.45
C GLN A 288 -8.70 -13.57 -7.97
N GLY A 289 -9.07 -13.88 -9.22
CA GLY A 289 -10.40 -13.63 -9.77
C GLY A 289 -10.73 -12.17 -10.09
N VAL A 290 -9.76 -11.26 -9.94
CA VAL A 290 -9.93 -9.86 -10.33
C VAL A 290 -9.89 -9.72 -11.85
N ASP A 291 -10.72 -8.85 -12.41
CA ASP A 291 -10.80 -8.64 -13.87
C ASP A 291 -9.48 -8.12 -14.47
N ASP A 292 -9.33 -8.16 -15.80
CA ASP A 292 -8.12 -7.71 -16.50
C ASP A 292 -7.74 -6.24 -16.21
N SER A 293 -8.74 -5.38 -15.98
CA SER A 293 -8.50 -3.97 -15.69
C SER A 293 -7.93 -3.79 -14.28
N CYS A 294 -8.47 -4.53 -13.32
CA CYS A 294 -7.96 -4.60 -11.96
C CYS A 294 -6.60 -5.29 -11.92
N THR A 295 -6.42 -6.41 -12.61
CA THR A 295 -5.14 -7.11 -12.75
C THR A 295 -4.09 -6.17 -13.32
N LYS A 296 -4.42 -5.43 -14.38
CA LYS A 296 -3.52 -4.41 -14.95
C LYS A 296 -3.20 -3.29 -13.96
N ALA A 297 -4.19 -2.78 -13.21
CA ALA A 297 -3.95 -1.78 -12.18
C ALA A 297 -3.06 -2.33 -11.05
N ILE A 298 -3.24 -3.59 -10.67
CA ILE A 298 -2.41 -4.28 -9.69
C ILE A 298 -1.02 -4.58 -10.27
N ASP A 299 -0.86 -4.92 -11.54
CA ASP A 299 0.46 -5.17 -12.13
C ASP A 299 1.23 -3.87 -12.31
N GLU A 300 0.55 -2.80 -12.73
CA GLU A 300 1.13 -1.46 -12.92
C GLU A 300 1.52 -0.80 -11.59
N HIS A 301 0.84 -1.14 -10.49
CA HIS A 301 0.96 -0.45 -9.21
C HIS A 301 1.10 -1.35 -7.99
N GLY A 302 1.27 -2.66 -8.14
CA GLY A 302 1.08 -3.66 -7.07
C GLY A 302 2.04 -3.54 -5.91
N ARG A 303 3.25 -2.99 -6.16
CA ARG A 303 4.20 -2.65 -5.09
C ARG A 303 3.72 -1.50 -4.20
N ARG A 304 2.76 -0.70 -4.68
CA ARG A 304 2.16 0.45 -3.99
C ARG A 304 0.77 0.18 -3.48
N ILE A 305 0.07 -0.86 -3.92
CA ILE A 305 -1.26 -1.19 -3.40
C ILE A 305 -1.13 -1.60 -1.94
N SER A 306 -1.80 -0.85 -1.07
CA SER A 306 -1.92 -1.15 0.35
C SER A 306 -3.11 -2.05 0.62
N ARG A 307 -4.24 -1.80 -0.04
CA ARG A 307 -5.49 -2.54 0.14
C ARG A 307 -6.31 -2.58 -1.13
N ILE A 308 -7.07 -3.66 -1.28
CA ILE A 308 -8.14 -3.79 -2.26
C ILE A 308 -9.43 -4.06 -1.50
N VAL A 309 -10.47 -3.27 -1.76
CA VAL A 309 -11.80 -3.49 -1.20
C VAL A 309 -12.76 -3.79 -2.35
N PHE A 310 -13.39 -4.96 -2.29
CA PHE A 310 -14.44 -5.36 -3.22
C PHE A 310 -15.82 -4.93 -2.70
N GLY A 311 -16.69 -4.49 -3.61
CA GLY A 311 -18.09 -4.20 -3.39
C GLY A 311 -18.98 -5.12 -4.23
N ASP A 312 -20.12 -4.60 -4.69
CA ASP A 312 -21.02 -5.35 -5.57
C ASP A 312 -20.38 -5.67 -6.92
N CYS A 313 -20.58 -6.91 -7.36
CA CYS A 313 -19.96 -7.53 -8.53
C CYS A 313 -21.06 -8.34 -9.26
N ASP A 314 -22.01 -7.68 -9.89
CA ASP A 314 -23.05 -8.37 -10.66
C ASP A 314 -22.64 -8.40 -12.14
N PHE A 315 -22.43 -9.61 -12.68
CA PHE A 315 -22.12 -9.97 -14.08
C PHE A 315 -20.65 -9.82 -14.55
N GLY A 316 -19.79 -10.71 -14.08
CA GLY A 316 -18.56 -11.09 -14.80
C GLY A 316 -17.37 -10.14 -14.66
N GLY A 317 -17.41 -9.23 -13.69
CA GLY A 317 -16.31 -8.34 -13.31
C GLY A 317 -16.51 -7.75 -11.90
N CYS A 318 -15.44 -7.23 -11.28
CA CYS A 318 -15.51 -6.58 -9.97
C CYS A 318 -15.96 -5.12 -10.11
N ASP A 319 -17.25 -4.84 -10.29
CA ASP A 319 -17.72 -3.51 -10.68
C ASP A 319 -17.41 -2.41 -9.65
N ASP A 320 -17.69 -2.67 -8.38
CA ASP A 320 -17.31 -1.79 -7.28
C ASP A 320 -15.96 -2.24 -6.69
N ILE A 321 -14.92 -1.44 -6.90
CA ILE A 321 -13.59 -1.70 -6.36
C ILE A 321 -12.92 -0.43 -5.90
N VAL A 322 -12.27 -0.51 -4.73
CA VAL A 322 -11.39 0.53 -4.22
C VAL A 322 -9.99 -0.04 -4.09
N LEU A 323 -9.05 0.61 -4.77
CA LEU A 323 -7.62 0.38 -4.64
C LEU A 323 -7.03 1.52 -3.80
N GLU A 324 -6.46 1.17 -2.66
CA GLU A 324 -5.69 2.09 -1.83
C GLU A 324 -4.21 1.91 -2.13
N PHE A 325 -3.47 3.02 -2.23
CA PHE A 325 -2.04 3.01 -2.55
C PHE A 325 -1.25 3.83 -1.54
N TYR A 326 -0.03 3.36 -1.23
CA TYR A 326 1.03 4.12 -0.55
C TYR A 326 1.72 5.13 -1.49
#